data_AF-A0A9E5TH44-F1
#
_entry.id   AF-A0A9E5TH44-F1
#
_cell.length_a   1.000
_cell.length_b   1.000
_cell.length_c   1.000
_cell.angle_alpha   90.00
_cell.angle_beta   90.00
_cell.angle_gamma   90.00
#
_symmetry.space_group_name_H-M   'P 1'
#
loop_
_entity.id
_entity.type
_entity.pdbx_description
1 polymer ?
#
loop_
_entity_poly.entity_id
_entity_poly.type
_entity_poly.pdbx_seq_one_letter_code
_entity_poly.pdbx_strand_id
1 'polypeptide(L)'
;MNRKPSPDFGRFLTAVRREGEADRVPFGELFHDDEIMESIQGPQPTELEAAVEWRVRFWWDLGYDYVTIPTDIVFPTRELATDDTAALSRGKRGWVNESRRPSRLLGRLRALRVANREAVGISAA
;
A
#
# COMPACT_ATOMS: atom_id res chain seq x y z
N MET A 1 9.96 0.48 -28.71
CA MET A 1 11.12 0.75 -27.82
C MET A 1 11.46 -0.56 -27.12
N ASN A 2 12.63 -1.15 -27.40
CA ASN A 2 13.09 -2.38 -26.76
C ASN A 2 14.04 -2.02 -25.62
N ARG A 3 13.51 -1.43 -24.53
CA ARG A 3 14.33 -1.03 -23.37
C ARG A 3 14.36 -2.19 -22.40
N LYS A 4 15.56 -2.71 -22.11
CA LYS A 4 15.74 -3.76 -21.09
C LYS A 4 15.40 -3.18 -19.70
N PRO A 5 14.69 -3.92 -18.84
CA PRO A 5 14.50 -3.58 -17.44
C PRO A 5 15.85 -3.31 -16.75
N SER A 6 15.90 -2.28 -15.90
CA SER A 6 17.09 -1.93 -15.12
C SER A 6 16.67 -1.39 -13.73
N PRO A 7 16.04 -2.25 -12.90
CA PRO A 7 15.57 -1.85 -11.57
C PRO A 7 16.73 -1.45 -10.66
N ASP A 8 16.53 -0.41 -9.85
CA ASP A 8 17.49 0.11 -8.87
C ASP A 8 16.77 0.56 -7.59
N PHE A 9 16.93 -0.20 -6.51
CA PHE A 9 16.35 0.14 -5.21
C PHE A 9 16.98 1.39 -4.57
N GLY A 10 18.25 1.67 -4.88
CA GLY A 10 18.94 2.86 -4.42
C GLY A 10 18.29 4.12 -4.96
N ARG A 11 17.92 4.13 -6.25
CA ARG A 11 17.17 5.21 -6.90
C ARG A 11 15.88 5.55 -6.15
N PHE A 12 15.09 4.52 -5.82
CA PHE A 12 13.85 4.71 -5.07
C PHE A 12 14.13 5.30 -3.68
N LEU A 13 15.14 4.79 -2.97
CA LEU A 13 15.51 5.29 -1.65
C LEU A 13 15.99 6.75 -1.70
N THR A 14 16.83 7.15 -2.64
CA THR A 14 17.27 8.53 -2.81
C THR A 14 16.07 9.48 -2.96
N ALA A 15 15.10 9.11 -3.79
CA ALA A 15 13.89 9.90 -4.01
C ALA A 15 13.01 9.99 -2.75
N VAL A 16 12.67 8.87 -2.13
CA VAL A 16 11.78 8.82 -0.95
C VAL A 16 12.42 9.49 0.28
N ARG A 17 13.73 9.33 0.46
CA ARG A 17 14.47 9.93 1.58
C ARG A 17 14.87 11.38 1.34
N ARG A 18 14.76 11.86 0.09
CA ARG A 18 15.19 13.21 -0.33
C ARG A 18 16.68 13.44 -0.10
N GLU A 19 17.50 12.41 -0.33
CA GLU A 19 18.96 12.42 -0.12
C GLU A 19 19.74 12.89 -1.37
N GLY A 20 19.03 13.44 -2.36
CA GLY A 20 19.61 13.92 -3.62
C GLY A 20 18.59 13.88 -4.75
N GLU A 21 19.07 14.04 -5.98
CA GLU A 21 18.28 13.86 -7.19
C GLU A 21 18.52 12.45 -7.74
N ALA A 22 17.44 11.72 -8.00
CA ALA A 22 17.50 10.43 -8.66
C ALA A 22 17.86 10.63 -10.15
N ASP A 23 18.65 9.71 -10.72
CA ASP A 23 19.06 9.70 -12.13
C ASP A 23 17.88 9.67 -13.13
N ARG A 24 16.72 9.22 -12.67
CA ARG A 24 15.41 9.34 -13.32
C ARG A 24 14.29 9.23 -12.28
N VAL A 25 13.05 9.49 -12.70
CA VAL A 25 11.87 9.15 -11.89
C VAL A 25 11.87 7.65 -11.57
N PRO A 26 11.86 7.24 -10.29
CA PRO A 26 11.75 5.83 -9.91
C PRO A 26 10.49 5.22 -10.51
N PHE A 27 10.61 4.05 -11.12
CA PHE A 27 9.48 3.34 -11.68
C PHE A 27 8.77 2.54 -10.59
N GLY A 28 7.47 2.81 -10.42
CA GLY A 28 6.67 2.35 -9.31
C GLY A 28 5.23 2.07 -9.69
N GLU A 29 4.59 1.20 -8.91
CA GLU A 29 3.16 0.91 -8.91
C GLU A 29 2.70 0.68 -7.45
N LEU A 30 1.49 1.08 -7.10
CA LEU A 30 0.96 0.89 -5.76
C LEU A 30 0.51 -0.56 -5.54
N PHE A 31 -0.19 -1.14 -6.51
CA PHE A 31 -0.68 -2.51 -6.41
C PHE A 31 -0.92 -3.12 -7.79
N HIS A 32 -0.46 -4.35 -7.99
CA HIS A 32 -0.90 -5.20 -9.10
C HIS A 32 -1.87 -6.23 -8.58
N ASP A 33 -2.98 -6.38 -9.29
CA ASP A 33 -3.93 -7.46 -9.05
C ASP A 33 -3.25 -8.81 -9.28
N ASP A 34 -3.50 -9.76 -8.39
CA ASP A 34 -2.88 -11.09 -8.46
C ASP A 34 -3.25 -11.78 -9.80
N GLU A 35 -4.44 -11.56 -10.34
CA GLU A 35 -4.84 -12.12 -11.63
C GLU A 35 -3.98 -11.62 -12.80
N ILE A 36 -3.51 -10.37 -12.74
CA ILE A 36 -2.60 -9.82 -13.75
C ILE A 36 -1.22 -10.45 -13.60
N MET A 37 -0.72 -10.55 -12.36
CA MET A 37 0.56 -11.21 -12.09
C MET A 37 0.53 -12.68 -12.55
N GLU A 38 -0.53 -13.42 -12.24
CA GLU A 38 -0.71 -14.81 -12.68
C GLU A 38 -0.79 -14.95 -14.19
N SER A 39 -1.46 -14.02 -14.88
CA SER A 39 -1.53 -14.02 -16.34
C SER A 39 -0.16 -13.84 -17.03
N ILE A 40 0.79 -13.19 -16.35
CA ILE A 40 2.11 -12.85 -16.90
C ILE A 40 3.15 -13.93 -16.62
N GLN A 41 3.17 -14.50 -15.40
CA GLN A 41 4.23 -15.41 -14.96
C GLN A 41 3.72 -16.76 -14.40
N GLY A 42 2.42 -17.03 -14.49
CA GLY A 42 1.80 -18.25 -14.00
C GLY A 42 1.31 -18.16 -12.54
N PRO A 43 0.62 -19.20 -12.04
CA PRO A 43 -0.12 -19.17 -10.78
C PRO A 43 0.79 -18.88 -9.58
N GLN A 44 0.23 -18.21 -8.56
CA GLN A 44 0.95 -17.95 -7.33
C GLN A 44 1.22 -19.26 -6.54
N PRO A 45 2.46 -19.50 -6.06
CA PRO A 45 2.76 -20.62 -5.17
C PRO A 45 2.05 -20.49 -3.82
N THR A 46 1.74 -21.63 -3.19
CA THR A 46 1.11 -21.68 -1.85
C THR A 46 2.11 -21.52 -0.71
N GLU A 47 3.35 -21.98 -0.90
CA GLU A 47 4.42 -21.84 0.10
C GLU A 47 4.89 -20.39 0.19
N LEU A 48 5.01 -19.86 1.40
CA LEU A 48 5.25 -18.42 1.65
C LEU A 48 6.51 -17.91 0.95
N GLU A 49 7.64 -18.61 1.11
CA GLU A 49 8.91 -18.21 0.53
C GLU A 49 8.84 -18.20 -1.01
N ALA A 50 8.19 -19.21 -1.60
CA ALA A 50 7.99 -19.28 -3.04
C ALA A 50 7.02 -18.20 -3.54
N ALA A 51 6.00 -17.85 -2.75
CA ALA A 51 5.08 -16.76 -3.05
C ALA A 51 5.76 -15.38 -3.01
N VAL A 52 6.65 -15.16 -2.05
CA VAL A 52 7.47 -13.94 -1.95
C VAL A 52 8.42 -13.85 -3.14
N GLU A 53 9.14 -14.93 -3.47
CA GLU A 53 10.03 -14.95 -4.63
C GLU A 53 9.26 -14.71 -5.94
N TRP A 54 8.12 -15.39 -6.11
CA TRP A 54 7.22 -15.18 -7.24
C TRP A 54 6.82 -13.70 -7.38
N ARG A 55 6.45 -13.05 -6.27
CA ARG A 55 6.12 -11.62 -6.27
C ARG A 55 7.34 -10.77 -6.61
N VAL A 56 8.51 -10.99 -6.01
CA VAL A 56 9.72 -10.21 -6.33
C VAL A 56 10.11 -10.33 -7.80
N ARG A 57 10.03 -11.53 -8.39
CA ARG A 57 10.35 -11.75 -9.82
C ARG A 57 9.49 -10.90 -10.74
N PHE A 58 8.18 -10.84 -10.48
CA PHE A 58 7.25 -10.01 -11.26
C PHE A 58 7.70 -8.55 -11.33
N TRP A 59 8.02 -7.97 -10.17
CA TRP A 59 8.40 -6.56 -10.08
C TRP A 59 9.79 -6.31 -10.70
N TRP A 60 10.72 -7.23 -10.49
CA TRP A 60 12.06 -7.17 -11.03
C TRP A 60 12.07 -7.24 -12.57
N ASP A 61 11.35 -8.21 -13.13
CA ASP A 61 11.30 -8.46 -14.58
C ASP A 61 10.58 -7.33 -15.34
N LEU A 62 9.65 -6.62 -14.69
CA LEU A 62 9.02 -5.41 -15.23
C LEU A 62 9.84 -4.13 -14.99
N GLY A 63 10.92 -4.21 -14.21
CA GLY A 63 11.88 -3.12 -14.02
C GLY A 63 11.46 -2.08 -12.98
N TYR A 64 10.65 -2.47 -12.00
CA TYR A 64 10.27 -1.60 -10.89
C TYR A 64 11.42 -1.39 -9.92
N ASP A 65 11.54 -0.17 -9.41
CA ASP A 65 12.62 0.24 -8.52
C ASP A 65 12.33 -0.09 -7.03
N TYR A 66 11.21 -0.76 -6.75
CA TYR A 66 10.85 -1.33 -5.45
C TYR A 66 9.88 -2.51 -5.64
N VAL A 67 9.60 -3.23 -4.56
CA VAL A 67 8.59 -4.30 -4.51
C VAL A 67 7.60 -3.97 -3.41
N THR A 68 6.29 -4.11 -3.68
CA THR A 68 5.27 -4.07 -2.64
C THR A 68 5.05 -5.46 -2.07
N ILE A 69 5.11 -5.56 -0.74
CA ILE A 69 4.73 -6.76 -0.01
C ILE A 69 3.42 -6.42 0.71
N PRO A 70 2.31 -7.12 0.43
CA PRO A 70 1.07 -6.89 1.14
C PRO A 70 1.28 -7.17 2.63
N THR A 71 0.74 -6.30 3.48
CA THR A 71 0.80 -6.43 4.93
C THR A 71 -0.57 -6.12 5.52
N ASP A 72 -1.06 -7.01 6.38
CA ASP A 72 -2.38 -6.88 6.98
C ASP A 72 -2.34 -5.97 8.21
N ILE A 73 -2.20 -4.66 7.96
CA ILE A 73 -2.43 -3.66 9.01
C ILE A 73 -3.92 -3.36 9.05
N VAL A 74 -4.63 -4.06 9.94
CA VAL A 74 -6.08 -3.92 10.09
C VAL A 74 -6.40 -2.60 10.79
N PHE A 75 -6.91 -1.64 10.02
CA PHE A 75 -7.53 -0.43 10.57
C PHE A 75 -9.04 -0.65 10.72
N PRO A 76 -9.64 -0.30 11.88
CA PRO A 76 -11.09 -0.39 12.03
C PRO A 76 -11.77 0.65 11.14
N THR A 77 -12.33 0.19 10.03
CA THR A 77 -13.10 0.98 9.06
C THR A 77 -14.59 0.66 9.19
N ARG A 78 -15.44 1.56 8.69
CA ARG A 78 -16.83 1.22 8.37
C ARG A 78 -16.87 0.97 6.89
N GLU A 79 -17.51 -0.11 6.47
CA GLU A 79 -17.58 -0.50 5.07
C GLU A 79 -19.02 -0.42 4.57
N LEU A 80 -19.16 -0.13 3.28
CA LEU A 80 -20.37 -0.35 2.50
C LEU A 80 -20.06 -1.47 1.51
N ALA A 81 -21.06 -2.28 1.18
CA ALA A 81 -20.92 -3.33 0.18
C ALA A 81 -22.15 -3.42 -0.71
N THR A 82 -21.94 -3.84 -1.96
CA THR A 82 -23.00 -4.13 -2.95
C THR A 82 -22.63 -5.38 -3.75
N ASP A 83 -23.57 -5.90 -4.55
CA ASP A 83 -23.27 -6.95 -5.53
C ASP A 83 -22.16 -6.51 -6.49
N ASP A 84 -21.17 -7.39 -6.69
CA ASP A 84 -20.07 -7.14 -7.61
C ASP A 84 -20.49 -7.50 -9.04
N THR A 85 -20.69 -6.48 -9.88
CA THR A 85 -21.17 -6.62 -11.26
C THR A 85 -20.05 -6.83 -12.28
N ALA A 86 -18.79 -6.97 -11.83
CA ALA A 86 -17.66 -7.25 -12.70
C ALA A 86 -17.78 -8.64 -13.36
N ALA A 87 -17.22 -8.79 -14.57
CA ALA A 87 -17.17 -10.09 -15.25
C ALA A 87 -16.39 -11.15 -14.44
N LEU A 88 -15.33 -10.72 -13.76
CA LEU A 88 -14.61 -11.50 -12.76
C LEU A 88 -15.10 -11.11 -11.35
N SER A 89 -16.35 -11.49 -11.05
CA SER A 89 -17.01 -11.13 -9.79
C SER A 89 -16.48 -11.93 -8.61
N ARG A 90 -16.27 -11.26 -7.47
CA ARG A 90 -15.97 -11.89 -6.17
C ARG A 90 -17.21 -11.95 -5.26
N GLY A 91 -18.41 -11.81 -5.83
CA GLY A 91 -19.70 -11.86 -5.14
C GLY A 91 -20.13 -10.51 -4.60
N LYS A 92 -19.38 -9.94 -3.65
CA LYS A 92 -19.64 -8.59 -3.10
C LYS A 92 -18.43 -7.69 -3.28
N ARG A 93 -18.68 -6.42 -3.59
CA ARG A 93 -17.65 -5.38 -3.64
C ARG A 93 -17.85 -4.40 -2.49
N GLY A 94 -16.79 -4.20 -1.72
CA GLY A 94 -16.77 -3.32 -0.55
C GLY A 94 -15.97 -2.04 -0.77
N TRP A 95 -16.31 -0.98 -0.06
CA TRP A 95 -15.54 0.27 0.02
C TRP A 95 -15.66 0.88 1.41
N VAL A 96 -14.64 1.63 1.81
CA VAL A 96 -14.66 2.41 3.05
C VAL A 96 -15.76 3.47 2.96
N ASN A 97 -16.59 3.55 4.00
CA ASN A 97 -17.61 4.58 4.15
C ASN A 97 -16.96 5.89 4.63
N GLU A 98 -16.58 6.76 3.70
CA GLU A 98 -15.98 8.06 4.02
C GLU A 98 -17.01 9.11 4.46
N SER A 99 -18.29 8.94 4.09
CA SER A 99 -19.37 9.87 4.45
C SER A 99 -19.66 9.91 5.95
N ARG A 100 -19.26 8.88 6.69
CA ARG A 100 -19.35 8.84 8.14
C ARG A 100 -17.93 8.87 8.72
N ARG A 101 -17.54 10.04 9.26
CA ARG A 101 -16.24 10.22 9.93
C ARG A 101 -15.97 9.06 10.91
N PRO A 102 -14.71 8.64 11.11
CA PRO A 102 -14.36 7.73 12.19
C PRO A 102 -14.66 8.42 13.52
N SER A 103 -15.87 8.23 14.04
CA SER A 103 -16.36 8.97 15.19
C SER A 103 -15.60 8.65 16.48
N ARG A 104 -14.75 7.62 16.48
CA ARG A 104 -13.97 7.19 17.63
C ARG A 104 -12.49 7.60 17.60
N LEU A 105 -11.85 7.74 16.44
CA LEU A 105 -10.40 7.99 16.36
C LEU A 105 -10.06 9.48 16.58
N LEU A 106 -10.83 10.39 15.99
CA LEU A 106 -10.63 11.83 16.21
C LEU A 106 -10.93 12.26 17.65
N GLY A 107 -11.90 11.58 18.29
CA GLY A 107 -12.23 11.79 19.70
C GLY A 107 -11.11 11.34 20.62
N ARG A 108 -10.52 10.16 20.38
CA ARG A 108 -9.39 9.64 21.17
C ARG A 108 -8.11 10.46 20.99
N LEU A 109 -7.77 10.88 19.77
CA LEU A 109 -6.59 11.72 19.53
C LEU A 109 -6.73 13.12 20.13
N ARG A 110 -7.95 13.69 20.15
CA ARG A 110 -8.21 14.96 20.87
C ARG A 110 -8.13 14.78 22.38
N ALA A 111 -8.67 13.69 22.93
CA ALA A 111 -8.60 13.39 24.36
C ALA A 111 -7.14 13.18 24.84
N LEU A 112 -6.30 12.48 24.05
CA LEU A 112 -4.87 12.35 24.33
C LEU A 112 -4.12 13.68 24.28
N ARG A 113 -4.51 14.61 23.39
CA ARG A 113 -3.90 15.95 23.32
C ARG A 113 -4.30 16.85 24.50
N VAL A 114 -5.50 16.67 25.06
CA VAL A 114 -5.97 17.39 26.26
C VAL A 114 -5.31 16.83 27.51
N ALA A 115 -5.32 15.51 27.69
CA ALA A 115 -4.69 14.86 28.85
C ALA A 115 -3.18 15.16 28.95
N ASN A 116 -2.48 15.24 27.81
CA ASN A 116 -1.04 15.56 27.80
C ASN A 116 -0.74 17.07 28.00
N ARG A 117 -1.72 17.96 27.79
CA ARG A 117 -1.57 19.39 28.16
C ARG A 117 -1.74 19.61 29.66
N GLU A 118 -2.67 18.90 30.28
CA GLU A 118 -2.88 18.94 31.73
C GLU A 118 -1.73 18.27 32.49
N ALA A 119 -1.17 17.18 31.97
CA ALA A 119 -0.02 16.50 32.58
C ALA A 119 1.30 17.29 32.49
N VAL A 120 1.42 18.24 31.56
CA VAL A 120 2.66 19.03 31.33
C VAL A 120 2.51 20.49 31.83
N GLY A 121 1.37 20.85 32.42
CA GLY A 121 1.20 22.15 33.09
C GLY A 121 1.28 23.38 32.17
N ILE A 122 1.02 23.23 30.87
CA ILE A 122 1.06 24.34 29.92
C ILE A 122 -0.32 25.00 29.87
N SER A 123 -0.51 26.06 30.66
CA SER A 123 -1.64 26.98 30.52
C SER A 123 -1.50 27.79 29.24
N ALA A 124 -2.58 27.90 28.46
CA ALA A 124 -2.64 28.81 27.32
C ALA A 124 -2.88 30.24 27.83
N ALA A 125 -1.95 31.14 27.53
CA ALA A 125 -2.23 32.58 27.49
C ALA A 125 -2.95 32.92 26.18
#